data_AF-A2QQJ2-F1
#
_entry.id   AF-A2QQJ2-F1
#
_cell.length_a   1.000
_cell.length_b   1.000
_cell.length_c   1.000
_cell.angle_alpha   90.00
_cell.angle_beta   90.00
_cell.angle_gamma   90.00
#
_symmetry.space_group_name_H-M   'P 1'
#
loop_
_entity.id
_entity.type
_entity.pdbx_description
1 polymer ?
#
loop_
_entity_poly.entity_id
_entity_poly.type
_entity_poly.pdbx_seq_one_letter_code
_entity_poly.pdbx_strand_id
1 'polypeptide(L)'
;MSKYGVLVMGPAGAGKTTFCSSIIQHLQNTRRSCFYVNLDPAAETFNYEPDLDIRELITLEDVMEELGLGPNGGLIYCFEFLLQNLEFLSEALDPLSEEYLIIFDMPGQIELYTHIPLLPSLVQFLSRQGPLNISLCAAYLLESTFVVDKAKFFAGTLSAMSAMLMLEMPHVNILSKMDQVKDMVSRKELKQFTNVDVNNLLGTAGDEETSSVATGDPSSKDTMLSGGSFQQLNRAVGQLIDDFSMVSFLKLDVQDEDSVAAVLSHIDDAIQYHEAQEPREPSDAQEVDYED
;
A
#
# COMPACT_ATOMS: atom_id res chain seq x y z
N MET A 1 17.21 -6.38 18.93
CA MET A 1 16.08 -7.13 18.34
C MET A 1 15.43 -6.24 17.32
N SER A 2 15.11 -6.77 16.14
CA SER A 2 14.47 -5.99 15.07
C SER A 2 12.97 -6.07 15.27
N LYS A 3 12.29 -4.92 15.21
CA LYS A 3 10.82 -4.85 15.22
C LYS A 3 10.29 -5.02 13.80
N TYR A 4 9.01 -5.29 13.63
CA TYR A 4 8.42 -5.47 12.30
C TYR A 4 7.25 -4.53 12.09
N GLY A 5 7.16 -3.94 10.90
CA GLY A 5 6.06 -3.05 10.60
C GLY A 5 5.65 -3.02 9.13
N VAL A 6 4.39 -2.65 8.92
CA VAL A 6 3.80 -2.48 7.60
C VAL A 6 3.22 -1.07 7.46
N LEU A 7 3.60 -0.36 6.40
CA LEU A 7 3.01 0.92 6.02
C LEU A 7 1.88 0.66 5.02
N VAL A 8 0.64 0.82 5.46
CA VAL A 8 -0.53 0.67 4.59
C VAL A 8 -0.77 1.96 3.84
N MET A 9 -0.57 1.93 2.53
CA MET A 9 -0.56 3.11 1.65
C MET A 9 -1.46 2.92 0.45
N GLY A 10 -1.71 4.01 -0.27
CA GLY A 10 -2.53 4.01 -1.48
C GLY A 10 -3.51 5.18 -1.53
N PRO A 11 -4.10 5.45 -2.71
CA PRO A 11 -4.98 6.58 -2.91
C PRO A 11 -6.22 6.56 -2.00
N ALA A 12 -6.83 7.74 -1.84
CA ALA A 12 -8.09 7.89 -1.14
C ALA A 12 -9.15 6.96 -1.72
N GLY A 13 -9.91 6.29 -0.85
CA GLY A 13 -10.91 5.32 -1.25
C GLY A 13 -10.39 3.93 -1.62
N ALA A 14 -9.08 3.67 -1.59
CA ALA A 14 -8.52 2.33 -1.84
C ALA A 14 -8.86 1.29 -0.75
N GLY A 15 -9.37 1.72 0.43
CA GLY A 15 -9.77 0.81 1.51
C GLY A 15 -8.68 0.47 2.51
N LYS A 16 -7.72 1.38 2.75
CA LYS A 16 -6.60 1.21 3.69
C LYS A 16 -7.05 0.87 5.11
N THR A 17 -7.82 1.74 5.75
CA THR A 17 -8.35 1.51 7.11
C THR A 17 -9.20 0.23 7.21
N THR A 18 -9.95 -0.10 6.16
CA THR A 18 -10.72 -1.35 6.06
C THR A 18 -9.81 -2.58 6.02
N PHE A 19 -8.71 -2.51 5.27
CA PHE A 19 -7.69 -3.54 5.22
C PHE A 19 -6.94 -3.68 6.55
N CYS A 20 -6.56 -2.57 7.20
CA CYS A 20 -5.98 -2.57 8.55
C CYS A 20 -6.90 -3.31 9.53
N SER A 21 -8.20 -2.97 9.52
CA SER A 21 -9.20 -3.62 10.39
C SER A 21 -9.26 -5.14 10.16
N SER A 22 -9.20 -5.56 8.89
CA SER A 22 -9.27 -6.98 8.52
C SER A 22 -8.01 -7.75 8.92
N ILE A 23 -6.82 -7.16 8.72
CA ILE A 23 -5.56 -7.73 9.19
C ILE A 23 -5.57 -7.86 10.71
N ILE A 24 -5.97 -6.80 11.44
CA ILE A 24 -6.02 -6.82 12.91
C ILE A 24 -6.94 -7.95 13.39
N GLN A 25 -8.12 -8.09 12.79
CA GLN A 25 -9.04 -9.18 13.12
C GLN A 25 -8.39 -10.56 12.88
N HIS A 26 -7.71 -10.75 11.75
CA HIS A 26 -7.05 -12.01 11.43
C HIS A 26 -5.88 -12.31 12.38
N LEU A 27 -5.09 -11.30 12.76
CA LEU A 27 -4.00 -11.43 13.74
C LEU A 27 -4.53 -11.82 15.12
N GLN A 28 -5.65 -11.21 15.56
CA GLN A 28 -6.32 -11.57 16.80
C GLN A 28 -6.81 -13.02 16.79
N ASN A 29 -7.43 -13.46 15.68
CA ASN A 29 -7.88 -14.85 15.51
C ASN A 29 -6.73 -15.86 15.57
N THR A 30 -5.58 -15.50 15.00
CA THR A 30 -4.37 -16.34 14.96
C THR A 30 -3.48 -16.19 16.19
N ARG A 31 -3.88 -15.36 17.16
CA ARG A 31 -3.15 -15.04 18.41
C ARG A 31 -1.77 -14.43 18.17
N ARG A 32 -1.63 -13.64 17.10
CA ARG A 32 -0.45 -12.81 16.85
C ARG A 32 -0.72 -11.38 17.35
N SER A 33 0.21 -10.86 18.14
CA SER A 33 0.11 -9.49 18.66
C SER A 33 0.32 -8.47 17.54
N CYS A 34 -0.45 -7.39 17.56
CA CYS A 34 -0.28 -6.25 16.66
C CYS A 34 -0.33 -4.95 17.45
N PHE A 35 0.31 -3.91 16.90
CA PHE A 35 0.24 -2.54 17.43
C PHE A 35 -0.25 -1.62 16.31
N TYR A 36 -1.43 -1.06 16.46
CA TYR A 36 -2.11 -0.30 15.43
C TYR A 36 -1.87 1.20 15.59
N VAL A 37 -1.23 1.80 14.59
CA VAL A 37 -0.90 3.23 14.56
C VAL A 37 -1.70 3.91 13.46
N ASN A 38 -2.56 4.87 13.84
CA ASN A 38 -3.20 5.77 12.88
C ASN A 38 -2.29 6.98 12.61
N LEU A 39 -1.92 7.18 11.35
CA LEU A 39 -1.21 8.37 10.87
C LEU A 39 -2.05 9.23 9.93
N ASP A 40 -3.36 8.97 9.81
CA ASP A 40 -4.29 9.85 9.10
C ASP A 40 -4.94 10.87 10.04
N PRO A 41 -4.54 12.15 10.01
CA PRO A 41 -5.10 13.19 10.88
C PRO A 41 -6.49 13.66 10.44
N ALA A 42 -7.00 13.16 9.30
CA ALA A 42 -8.35 13.42 8.80
C ALA A 42 -9.31 12.24 9.04
N ALA A 43 -8.88 11.19 9.73
CA ALA A 43 -9.71 10.02 9.98
C ALA A 43 -10.83 10.32 10.99
N GLU A 44 -12.07 10.05 10.58
CA GLU A 44 -13.27 10.31 11.39
C GLU A 44 -13.74 9.08 12.17
N THR A 45 -13.67 7.89 11.57
CA THR A 45 -14.26 6.66 12.11
C THR A 45 -13.31 5.48 11.99
N PHE A 46 -13.29 4.65 13.05
CA PHE A 46 -12.50 3.44 13.09
C PHE A 46 -13.37 2.25 13.53
N ASN A 47 -13.13 1.09 12.91
CA ASN A 47 -13.70 -0.17 13.38
C ASN A 47 -12.90 -0.76 14.54
N TYR A 48 -11.60 -0.44 14.60
CA TYR A 48 -10.68 -0.80 15.68
C TYR A 48 -10.00 0.47 16.18
N GLU A 49 -10.04 0.68 17.49
CA GLU A 49 -9.37 1.82 18.12
C GLU A 49 -7.84 1.69 17.95
N PRO A 50 -7.16 2.73 17.42
CA PRO A 50 -5.71 2.73 17.31
C PRO A 50 -5.04 2.74 18.70
N ASP A 51 -3.94 1.98 18.83
CA ASP A 51 -3.08 2.00 20.01
C ASP A 51 -2.27 3.31 20.10
N LEU A 52 -2.03 3.95 18.94
CA LEU A 52 -1.44 5.28 18.83
C LEU A 52 -2.13 6.06 17.71
N ASP A 53 -2.61 7.26 18.02
CA ASP A 53 -3.35 8.10 17.07
C ASP A 53 -2.70 9.47 16.88
N ILE A 54 -2.29 9.79 15.65
CA ILE A 54 -1.74 11.12 15.31
C ILE A 54 -2.67 12.26 15.72
N ARG A 55 -3.99 12.04 15.79
CA ARG A 55 -4.97 13.06 16.21
C ARG A 55 -4.78 13.52 17.66
N GLU A 56 -4.09 12.75 18.49
CA GLU A 56 -3.70 13.18 19.84
C GLU A 56 -2.55 14.20 19.82
N LEU A 57 -1.77 14.22 18.74
CA LEU A 57 -0.69 15.17 18.50
C LEU A 57 -1.17 16.39 17.69
N ILE A 58 -1.86 16.15 16.57
CA ILE A 58 -2.34 17.19 15.66
C ILE A 58 -3.50 16.67 14.79
N THR A 59 -4.56 17.47 14.63
CA THR A 59 -5.69 17.14 13.75
C THR A 59 -5.68 18.02 12.49
N LEU A 60 -6.24 17.51 11.40
CA LEU A 60 -6.33 18.31 10.16
C LEU A 60 -7.27 19.51 10.34
N GLU A 61 -8.35 19.35 11.12
CA GLU A 61 -9.35 20.39 11.36
C GLU A 61 -8.73 21.60 12.07
N ASP A 62 -8.01 21.37 13.17
CA ASP A 62 -7.36 22.45 13.94
C ASP A 62 -6.37 23.23 13.07
N VAL A 63 -5.58 22.52 12.26
CA VAL A 63 -4.60 23.14 11.34
C VAL A 63 -5.28 24.01 10.28
N MET A 64 -6.39 23.53 9.72
CA MET A 64 -7.15 24.27 8.72
C MET A 64 -7.77 25.54 9.32
N GLU A 65 -8.30 25.45 10.54
CA GLU A 65 -8.89 26.59 11.24
C GLU A 65 -7.85 27.63 11.68
N GLU A 66 -6.73 27.20 12.25
CA GLU A 66 -5.72 28.11 12.79
C GLU A 66 -4.84 28.76 11.71
N LEU A 67 -4.43 28.01 10.69
CA LEU A 67 -3.50 28.47 9.67
C LEU A 67 -4.18 28.94 8.37
N GLY A 68 -5.50 28.75 8.26
CA GLY A 68 -6.26 29.10 7.06
C GLY A 68 -5.83 28.32 5.81
N LEU A 69 -5.30 27.10 6.01
CA LEU A 69 -4.85 26.22 4.94
C LEU A 69 -6.02 25.41 4.36
N GLY A 70 -5.93 25.07 3.08
CA GLY A 70 -6.81 24.06 2.48
C GLY A 70 -6.44 22.64 2.95
N PRO A 71 -7.29 21.63 2.70
CA PRO A 71 -7.12 20.28 3.25
C PRO A 71 -5.77 19.63 2.89
N ASN A 72 -5.31 19.75 1.65
CA ASN A 72 -4.01 19.19 1.26
C ASN A 72 -2.84 19.93 1.93
N GLY A 73 -2.93 21.26 2.07
CA GLY A 73 -1.90 22.05 2.73
C GLY A 73 -1.85 21.78 4.23
N GLY A 74 -3.01 21.64 4.87
CA GLY A 74 -3.12 21.26 6.27
C GLY A 74 -2.55 19.87 6.53
N LEU A 75 -2.79 18.91 5.63
CA LEU A 75 -2.26 17.56 5.77
C LEU A 75 -0.73 17.51 5.67
N ILE A 76 -0.15 18.26 4.73
CA ILE A 76 1.30 18.42 4.61
C ILE A 76 1.87 18.99 5.91
N TYR A 77 1.23 20.03 6.45
CA TYR A 77 1.65 20.63 7.72
C TYR A 77 1.56 19.65 8.89
N CYS A 78 0.50 18.83 8.98
CA CYS A 78 0.37 17.79 10.00
C CYS A 78 1.56 16.82 9.98
N PHE A 79 2.00 16.40 8.79
CA PHE A 79 3.17 15.53 8.66
C PHE A 79 4.49 16.24 8.94
N GLU A 80 4.64 17.51 8.54
CA GLU A 80 5.80 18.31 8.94
C GLU A 80 5.89 18.46 10.47
N PHE A 81 4.75 18.66 11.13
CA PHE A 81 4.67 18.72 12.59
C PHE A 81 5.01 17.37 13.23
N LEU A 82 4.51 16.25 12.70
CA LEU A 82 4.88 14.92 13.14
C LEU A 82 6.39 14.68 13.03
N LEU A 83 7.03 15.08 11.91
CA LEU A 83 8.47 14.93 11.71
C LEU A 83 9.31 15.77 12.69
N GLN A 84 8.76 16.87 13.20
CA GLN A 84 9.40 17.68 14.25
C GLN A 84 9.22 17.06 15.65
N ASN A 85 8.22 16.19 15.83
CA ASN A 85 7.85 15.58 17.10
C ASN A 85 7.90 14.04 17.04
N LEU A 86 8.92 13.48 16.37
CA LEU A 86 9.08 12.03 16.19
C LEU A 86 9.24 11.26 17.53
N GLU A 87 9.52 11.97 18.61
CA GLU A 87 9.50 11.48 19.99
C GLU A 87 8.16 10.79 20.31
N PHE A 88 7.04 11.36 19.85
CA PHE A 88 5.69 10.78 19.94
C PHE A 88 5.63 9.33 19.45
N LEU A 89 6.24 9.04 18.30
CA LEU A 89 6.30 7.69 17.77
C LEU A 89 7.30 6.82 18.54
N SER A 90 8.47 7.35 18.85
CA SER A 90 9.49 6.53 19.52
C SER A 90 9.10 6.11 20.93
N GLU A 91 8.43 6.96 21.70
CA GLU A 91 8.01 6.63 23.07
C GLU A 91 6.97 5.51 23.10
N ALA A 92 6.06 5.50 22.12
CA ALA A 92 5.06 4.45 21.98
C ALA A 92 5.63 3.14 21.42
N LEU A 93 6.57 3.22 20.48
CA LEU A 93 7.08 2.05 19.74
C LEU A 93 8.32 1.39 20.39
N ASP A 94 9.10 2.12 21.20
CA ASP A 94 10.31 1.57 21.83
C ASP A 94 10.02 0.38 22.78
N PRO A 95 8.96 0.42 23.62
CA PRO A 95 8.64 -0.68 24.54
C PRO A 95 8.16 -1.97 23.86
N LEU A 96 7.80 -1.92 22.58
CA LEU A 96 7.25 -3.07 21.87
C LEU A 96 8.31 -4.16 21.68
N SER A 97 7.89 -5.43 21.83
CA SER A 97 8.74 -6.57 21.50
C SER A 97 8.66 -6.91 20.00
N GLU A 98 9.58 -7.76 19.54
CA GLU A 98 9.59 -8.29 18.17
C GLU A 98 8.40 -9.22 17.84
N GLU A 99 7.59 -9.58 18.84
CA GLU A 99 6.38 -10.38 18.66
C GLU A 99 5.24 -9.57 18.02
N TYR A 100 5.27 -8.24 18.17
CA TYR A 100 4.24 -7.34 17.62
C TYR A 100 4.50 -7.04 16.14
N LEU A 101 3.45 -7.17 15.33
CA LEU A 101 3.41 -6.53 14.02
C LEU A 101 2.85 -5.11 14.15
N ILE A 102 3.66 -4.10 13.81
CA ILE A 102 3.24 -2.69 13.86
C ILE A 102 2.54 -2.34 12.54
N ILE A 103 1.30 -1.89 12.60
CA ILE A 103 0.49 -1.53 11.42
C ILE A 103 0.33 -0.02 11.39
N PHE A 104 0.89 0.64 10.37
CA PHE A 104 0.74 2.08 10.16
C PHE A 104 -0.34 2.34 9.09
N ASP A 105 -1.48 2.89 9.48
CA ASP A 105 -2.49 3.39 8.53
C ASP A 105 -2.15 4.80 8.09
N MET A 106 -1.83 4.96 6.81
CA MET A 106 -1.36 6.22 6.24
C MET A 106 -2.51 6.98 5.56
N PRO A 107 -2.44 8.32 5.44
CA PRO A 107 -3.48 9.14 4.80
C PRO A 107 -3.74 8.76 3.33
N GLY A 108 -4.92 9.11 2.81
CA GLY A 108 -5.27 8.81 1.41
C GLY A 108 -4.65 9.69 0.33
N GLN A 109 -4.04 10.81 0.70
CA GLN A 109 -3.58 11.82 -0.25
C GLN A 109 -2.25 11.39 -0.85
N ILE A 110 -2.24 11.21 -2.18
CA ILE A 110 -1.11 10.61 -2.88
C ILE A 110 0.13 11.53 -2.92
N GLU A 111 -0.09 12.82 -2.75
CA GLU A 111 0.95 13.85 -2.79
C GLU A 111 2.00 13.66 -1.69
N LEU A 112 1.61 13.03 -0.56
CA LEU A 112 2.53 12.63 0.51
C LEU A 112 3.51 11.53 0.08
N TYR A 113 3.12 10.68 -0.88
CA TYR A 113 3.93 9.56 -1.35
C TYR A 113 4.82 9.92 -2.56
N THR A 114 4.46 10.95 -3.33
CA THR A 114 5.08 11.20 -4.64
C THR A 114 5.85 12.52 -4.75
N HIS A 115 5.43 13.58 -4.06
CA HIS A 115 5.92 14.94 -4.36
C HIS A 115 6.77 15.57 -3.26
N ILE A 116 6.62 15.15 -2.00
CA ILE A 116 7.30 15.77 -0.86
C ILE A 116 8.07 14.69 -0.08
N PRO A 117 9.36 14.90 0.23
CA PRO A 117 10.20 13.89 0.88
C PRO A 117 9.93 13.77 2.41
N LEU A 118 8.67 13.81 2.82
CA LEU A 118 8.27 13.63 4.23
C LEU A 118 8.37 12.16 4.65
N LEU A 119 7.80 11.26 3.84
CA LEU A 119 7.77 9.84 4.16
C LEU A 119 9.13 9.14 4.10
N PRO A 120 10.05 9.44 3.16
CA PRO A 120 11.41 8.91 3.24
C PRO A 120 12.10 9.26 4.56
N SER A 121 11.89 10.48 5.06
CA SER A 121 12.42 10.91 6.36
C SER A 121 11.82 10.11 7.53
N LEU A 122 10.50 9.87 7.49
CA LEU A 122 9.80 9.02 8.47
C LEU A 122 10.29 7.57 8.44
N VAL A 123 10.36 6.97 7.25
CA VAL A 123 10.87 5.61 7.02
C VAL A 123 12.30 5.48 7.54
N GLN A 124 13.17 6.45 7.23
CA GLN A 124 14.55 6.46 7.70
C GLN A 124 14.61 6.52 9.23
N PHE A 125 13.75 7.33 9.87
CA PHE A 125 13.67 7.41 11.32
C PHE A 125 13.22 6.09 11.97
N LEU A 126 12.22 5.42 11.40
CA LEU A 126 11.67 4.17 11.91
C LEU A 126 12.62 2.97 11.68
N SER A 127 13.31 2.95 10.53
CA SER A 127 14.16 1.83 10.10
C SER A 127 15.63 1.96 10.51
N ARG A 128 16.08 3.14 10.96
CA ARG A 128 17.49 3.34 11.33
C ARG A 128 17.92 2.37 12.43
N GLN A 129 19.18 1.97 12.37
CA GLN A 129 19.82 1.22 13.44
C GLN A 129 19.80 2.06 14.72
N GLY A 130 19.09 1.58 15.73
CA GLY A 130 18.78 2.31 16.95
C GLY A 130 17.75 1.56 17.80
N PRO A 131 17.07 2.24 18.72
CA PRO A 131 16.06 1.61 19.61
C PRO A 131 14.86 1.03 18.85
N LEU A 132 14.47 1.67 17.74
CA LEU A 132 13.35 1.21 16.91
C LEU A 132 13.74 0.04 16.00
N ASN A 133 14.72 0.25 15.10
CA ASN A 133 15.25 -0.77 14.18
C ASN A 133 14.13 -1.64 13.57
N ILE A 134 13.14 -1.00 12.96
CA ILE A 134 11.95 -1.67 12.43
C ILE A 134 12.24 -2.12 10.98
N SER A 135 12.07 -3.41 10.71
CA SER A 135 11.98 -3.96 9.35
C SER A 135 10.63 -3.58 8.77
N LEU A 136 10.63 -2.68 7.78
CA LEU A 136 9.42 -2.11 7.20
C LEU A 136 9.15 -2.64 5.80
N CYS A 137 7.87 -2.91 5.52
CA CYS A 137 7.36 -3.13 4.18
C CYS A 137 6.19 -2.18 3.91
N ALA A 138 6.09 -1.72 2.67
CA ALA A 138 4.96 -0.95 2.16
C ALA A 138 3.88 -1.88 1.61
N ALA A 139 2.65 -1.81 2.11
CA ALA A 139 1.48 -2.43 1.50
C ALA A 139 0.72 -1.37 0.69
N TYR A 140 0.90 -1.35 -0.63
CA TYR A 140 0.29 -0.34 -1.50
C TYR A 140 -1.02 -0.87 -2.09
N LEU A 141 -2.15 -0.30 -1.67
CA LEU A 141 -3.47 -0.68 -2.11
C LEU A 141 -3.90 0.15 -3.33
N LEU A 142 -4.39 -0.52 -4.35
CA LEU A 142 -5.06 0.07 -5.50
C LEU A 142 -6.46 -0.55 -5.64
N GLU A 143 -7.47 0.27 -5.95
CA GLU A 143 -8.83 -0.24 -6.12
C GLU A 143 -8.93 -1.11 -7.38
N SER A 144 -9.52 -2.30 -7.26
CA SER A 144 -9.63 -3.25 -8.38
C SER A 144 -10.52 -2.79 -9.53
N THR A 145 -11.38 -1.78 -9.33
CA THR A 145 -12.12 -1.12 -10.42
C THR A 145 -11.18 -0.46 -11.44
N PHE A 146 -9.93 -0.16 -11.07
CA PHE A 146 -8.93 0.38 -11.97
C PHE A 146 -8.56 -0.63 -13.06
N VAL A 147 -8.72 -1.93 -12.79
CA VAL A 147 -8.48 -3.00 -13.77
C VAL A 147 -9.50 -2.95 -14.93
N VAL A 148 -10.69 -2.39 -14.70
CA VAL A 148 -11.71 -2.25 -15.74
C VAL A 148 -11.30 -1.21 -16.80
N ASP A 149 -10.56 -0.18 -16.40
CA ASP A 149 -10.10 0.90 -17.28
C ASP A 149 -8.57 0.86 -17.38
N LYS A 150 -8.06 0.41 -18.53
CA LYS A 150 -6.62 0.30 -18.79
C LYS A 150 -5.85 1.58 -18.46
N ALA A 151 -6.41 2.75 -18.77
CA ALA A 151 -5.72 4.02 -18.51
C ALA A 151 -5.60 4.29 -17.01
N LYS A 152 -6.65 3.99 -16.24
CA LYS A 152 -6.59 4.07 -14.77
C LYS A 152 -5.62 3.05 -14.18
N PHE A 153 -5.61 1.82 -14.69
CA PHE A 153 -4.66 0.79 -14.27
C PHE A 153 -3.20 1.23 -14.50
N PHE A 154 -2.88 1.77 -15.68
CA PHE A 154 -1.55 2.31 -15.97
C PHE A 154 -1.19 3.48 -15.04
N ALA A 155 -2.11 4.42 -14.83
CA ALA A 155 -1.88 5.55 -13.93
C ALA A 155 -1.65 5.09 -12.48
N GLY A 156 -2.45 4.14 -11.98
CA GLY A 156 -2.29 3.56 -10.65
C GLY A 156 -0.98 2.79 -10.49
N THR A 157 -0.59 2.02 -11.51
CA THR A 157 0.68 1.29 -11.54
C THR A 157 1.87 2.25 -11.51
N LEU A 158 1.86 3.31 -12.33
CA LEU A 158 2.91 4.33 -12.32
C LEU A 158 2.97 5.08 -10.98
N SER A 159 1.83 5.33 -10.34
CA SER A 159 1.78 5.92 -9.01
C SER A 159 2.41 5.01 -7.95
N ALA A 160 2.11 3.70 -7.99
CA ALA A 160 2.73 2.71 -7.12
C ALA A 160 4.25 2.63 -7.33
N MET A 161 4.71 2.62 -8.58
CA MET A 161 6.14 2.65 -8.93
C MET A 161 6.81 3.94 -8.43
N SER A 162 6.15 5.08 -8.57
CA SER A 162 6.67 6.35 -8.04
C SER A 162 6.84 6.30 -6.52
N ALA A 163 5.88 5.73 -5.79
CA ALA A 163 5.99 5.56 -4.35
C ALA A 163 7.13 4.60 -3.98
N MET A 164 7.30 3.50 -4.73
CA MET A 164 8.38 2.53 -4.53
C MET A 164 9.77 3.17 -4.68
N LEU A 165 9.97 3.98 -5.73
CA LEU A 165 11.23 4.69 -5.94
C LEU A 165 11.49 5.75 -4.88
N MET A 166 10.45 6.41 -4.37
CA MET A 166 10.60 7.44 -3.34
C MET A 166 10.93 6.85 -1.97
N LEU A 167 10.33 5.72 -1.60
CA LEU A 167 10.46 5.14 -0.25
C LEU A 167 11.63 4.17 -0.10
N GLU A 168 12.15 3.63 -1.20
CA GLU A 168 13.33 2.75 -1.22
C GLU A 168 13.21 1.55 -0.26
N MET A 169 12.02 0.97 -0.13
CA MET A 169 11.74 -0.19 0.73
C MET A 169 11.05 -1.33 -0.02
N PRO A 170 10.92 -2.54 0.57
CA PRO A 170 10.08 -3.60 0.02
C PRO A 170 8.62 -3.13 -0.13
N HIS A 171 8.00 -3.42 -1.28
CA HIS A 171 6.62 -3.07 -1.58
C HIS A 171 5.81 -4.31 -1.94
N VAL A 172 4.65 -4.48 -1.31
CA VAL A 172 3.62 -5.45 -1.65
C VAL A 172 2.46 -4.68 -2.29
N ASN A 173 2.25 -4.88 -3.58
CA ASN A 173 1.18 -4.23 -4.34
C ASN A 173 -0.10 -5.06 -4.25
N ILE A 174 -1.23 -4.42 -3.89
CA ILE A 174 -2.48 -5.10 -3.56
C ILE A 174 -3.62 -4.46 -4.36
N LEU A 175 -4.40 -5.27 -5.06
CA LEU A 175 -5.69 -4.89 -5.64
C LEU A 175 -6.80 -5.16 -4.62
N SER A 176 -7.37 -4.10 -4.08
CA SER A 176 -8.44 -4.15 -3.08
C SER A 176 -9.83 -4.20 -3.70
N LYS A 177 -10.84 -4.50 -2.89
CA LYS A 177 -12.26 -4.56 -3.29
C LYS A 177 -12.54 -5.55 -4.42
N MET A 178 -11.80 -6.66 -4.46
CA MET A 178 -11.92 -7.64 -5.54
C MET A 178 -13.33 -8.22 -5.66
N ASP A 179 -14.12 -8.20 -4.58
CA ASP A 179 -15.55 -8.52 -4.55
C ASP A 179 -16.37 -7.72 -5.58
N GLN A 180 -16.01 -6.48 -5.88
CA GLN A 180 -16.76 -5.61 -6.79
C GLN A 180 -16.58 -5.94 -8.27
N VAL A 181 -15.51 -6.64 -8.64
CA VAL A 181 -15.14 -6.93 -10.03
C VAL A 181 -15.31 -8.41 -10.40
N LYS A 182 -15.69 -9.28 -9.45
CA LYS A 182 -15.89 -10.72 -9.67
C LYS A 182 -16.81 -11.03 -10.86
N ASP A 183 -17.82 -10.19 -11.08
CA ASP A 183 -18.82 -10.36 -12.15
C ASP A 183 -18.55 -9.52 -13.41
N MET A 184 -17.61 -8.57 -13.34
CA MET A 184 -17.34 -7.62 -14.43
C MET A 184 -16.19 -8.04 -15.34
N VAL A 185 -15.21 -8.77 -14.82
CA VAL A 185 -13.99 -9.15 -15.54
C VAL A 185 -13.78 -10.65 -15.44
N SER A 186 -13.51 -11.29 -16.57
CA SER A 186 -13.27 -12.73 -16.56
C SER A 186 -11.99 -13.08 -15.77
N ARG A 187 -11.96 -14.25 -15.14
CA ARG A 187 -10.76 -14.73 -14.42
C ARG A 187 -9.50 -14.77 -15.29
N LYS A 188 -9.66 -14.89 -16.62
CA LYS A 188 -8.57 -14.90 -17.59
C LYS A 188 -8.00 -13.49 -17.80
N GLU A 189 -8.85 -12.49 -17.96
CA GLU A 189 -8.44 -11.07 -18.05
C GLU A 189 -7.81 -10.61 -16.74
N LEU A 190 -8.39 -10.95 -15.58
CA LEU A 190 -7.78 -10.61 -14.28
C LEU A 190 -6.36 -11.16 -14.12
N LYS A 191 -6.05 -12.34 -14.68
CA LYS A 191 -4.68 -12.88 -14.67
C LYS A 191 -3.72 -12.08 -15.55
N GLN A 192 -4.20 -11.43 -16.60
CA GLN A 192 -3.41 -10.58 -17.49
C GLN A 192 -3.06 -9.22 -16.85
N PHE A 193 -3.87 -8.76 -15.88
CA PHE A 193 -3.59 -7.54 -15.14
C PHE A 193 -2.76 -7.78 -13.88
N THR A 194 -2.84 -8.96 -13.27
CA THR A 194 -1.96 -9.31 -12.14
C THR A 194 -0.54 -9.66 -12.59
N ASN A 195 -0.41 -10.27 -13.77
CA ASN A 195 0.88 -10.49 -14.43
C ASN A 195 0.88 -9.60 -15.66
N VAL A 196 1.34 -8.37 -15.50
CA VAL A 196 1.34 -7.32 -16.53
C VAL A 196 2.18 -7.78 -17.73
N ASP A 197 1.55 -8.46 -18.70
CA ASP A 197 2.19 -8.79 -19.97
C ASP A 197 1.90 -7.68 -20.98
N VAL A 198 2.95 -6.94 -21.34
CA VAL A 198 2.93 -5.80 -22.28
C VAL A 198 2.19 -6.13 -23.56
N ASN A 199 2.37 -7.35 -24.06
CA ASN A 199 1.80 -7.78 -25.35
C ASN A 199 0.28 -7.97 -25.26
N ASN A 200 -0.24 -8.34 -24.09
CA ASN A 200 -1.66 -8.55 -23.87
C ASN A 200 -2.38 -7.25 -23.50
N LEU A 201 -1.74 -6.35 -22.75
CA LEU A 201 -2.32 -5.06 -22.34
C LEU A 201 -2.49 -4.07 -23.49
N LEU A 202 -1.51 -4.03 -24.39
CA LEU A 202 -1.55 -3.23 -25.62
C LEU A 202 -2.52 -3.79 -26.66
N GLY A 203 -3.07 -4.99 -26.42
CA GLY A 203 -4.15 -5.64 -27.17
C GLY A 203 -4.06 -5.46 -28.67
N THR A 204 -3.39 -6.38 -29.38
CA THR A 204 -3.55 -6.56 -30.84
C THR A 204 -3.66 -5.25 -31.63
N ALA A 205 -2.81 -4.25 -31.33
CA ALA A 205 -2.60 -3.09 -32.19
C ALA A 205 -1.61 -3.41 -33.33
N GLY A 206 -1.20 -4.68 -33.45
CA GLY A 206 -0.61 -5.26 -34.65
C GLY A 206 -1.65 -6.18 -35.30
N ASP A 207 -2.08 -5.80 -36.50
CA ASP A 207 -2.50 -6.70 -37.60
C ASP A 207 -3.93 -6.58 -38.18
N GLU A 208 -4.80 -5.63 -37.81
CA GLU A 208 -6.07 -5.45 -38.57
C GLU A 208 -6.49 -4.04 -39.02
N GLU A 209 -5.72 -2.96 -38.80
CA GLU A 209 -6.05 -1.66 -39.44
C GLU A 209 -4.83 -0.94 -40.04
N THR A 210 -4.05 -1.64 -40.86
CA THR A 210 -3.43 -0.95 -42.00
C THR A 210 -4.52 -0.60 -43.01
N SER A 211 -5.06 0.62 -42.92
CA SER A 211 -5.50 1.47 -44.05
C SER A 211 -6.82 2.21 -43.81
N SER A 212 -6.79 3.24 -42.98
CA SER A 212 -7.46 4.50 -43.35
C SER A 212 -6.74 5.66 -42.70
N VAL A 213 -5.95 6.38 -43.50
CA VAL A 213 -5.40 7.68 -43.12
C VAL A 213 -6.61 8.58 -42.88
N ALA A 214 -7.07 8.67 -41.63
CA ALA A 214 -8.11 9.59 -41.23
C ALA A 214 -7.55 11.01 -41.39
N THR A 215 -7.92 11.67 -42.49
CA THR A 215 -7.84 13.12 -42.63
C THR A 215 -8.87 13.74 -41.70
N GLY A 216 -8.60 13.67 -40.40
CA GLY A 216 -9.35 14.32 -39.34
C GLY A 216 -8.57 15.50 -38.77
N ASP A 217 -9.28 16.38 -38.06
CA ASP A 217 -8.69 17.51 -37.35
C ASP A 217 -7.54 17.03 -36.43
N PRO A 218 -6.31 17.59 -36.51
CA PRO A 218 -5.16 17.18 -35.69
C PRO A 218 -5.40 17.26 -34.18
N SER A 219 -6.44 17.98 -33.76
CA SER A 219 -6.85 18.15 -32.36
C SER A 219 -7.89 17.14 -31.87
N SER A 220 -8.40 16.28 -32.76
CA SER A 220 -9.40 15.27 -32.41
C SER A 220 -8.78 14.13 -31.58
N LYS A 221 -9.44 13.77 -30.47
CA LYS A 221 -8.97 12.73 -29.53
C LYS A 221 -8.68 11.40 -30.24
N ASP A 222 -9.50 11.02 -31.21
CA ASP A 222 -9.33 9.75 -31.94
C ASP A 222 -8.08 9.75 -32.84
N THR A 223 -7.71 10.89 -33.42
CA THR A 223 -6.49 11.01 -34.24
C THR A 223 -5.23 11.06 -33.38
N MET A 224 -5.32 11.62 -32.16
CA MET A 224 -4.23 11.62 -31.18
C MET A 224 -3.99 10.24 -30.56
N LEU A 225 -5.05 9.49 -30.25
CA LEU A 225 -4.98 8.15 -29.66
C LEU A 225 -4.57 7.07 -30.68
N SER A 226 -4.82 7.27 -31.97
CA SER A 226 -4.37 6.38 -33.05
C SER A 226 -2.99 6.72 -33.62
N GLY A 227 -2.37 7.81 -33.14
CA GLY A 227 -1.06 8.24 -33.59
C GLY A 227 0.07 7.27 -33.21
N GLY A 228 1.03 7.09 -34.11
CA GLY A 228 2.19 6.20 -33.87
C GLY A 228 3.04 6.60 -32.64
N SER A 229 3.07 7.89 -32.28
CA SER A 229 3.74 8.37 -31.07
C SER A 229 3.05 7.92 -29.77
N PHE A 230 1.72 7.87 -29.74
CA PHE A 230 0.97 7.39 -28.57
C PHE A 230 1.16 5.88 -28.38
N GLN A 231 1.15 5.12 -29.47
CA GLN A 231 1.47 3.69 -29.44
C GLN A 231 2.92 3.44 -28.97
N GLN A 232 3.87 4.25 -29.43
CA GLN A 232 5.27 4.16 -29.00
C GLN A 232 5.42 4.47 -27.51
N LEU A 233 4.72 5.48 -26.99
CA LEU A 233 4.70 5.80 -25.57
C LEU A 233 4.11 4.64 -24.74
N ASN A 234 2.94 4.13 -25.12
CA ASN A 234 2.31 3.03 -24.38
C ASN A 234 3.16 1.77 -24.39
N ARG A 235 3.88 1.50 -25.50
CA ARG A 235 4.84 0.40 -25.56
C ARG A 235 6.00 0.61 -24.61
N ALA A 236 6.57 1.82 -24.55
CA ALA A 236 7.66 2.14 -23.62
C ALA A 236 7.19 2.05 -22.16
N VAL A 237 5.99 2.52 -21.83
CA VAL A 237 5.40 2.42 -20.49
C VAL A 237 5.12 0.96 -20.12
N GLY A 238 4.54 0.18 -21.04
CA GLY A 238 4.31 -1.24 -20.81
C GLY A 238 5.62 -1.98 -20.56
N GLN A 239 6.64 -1.74 -21.39
CA GLN A 239 7.97 -2.32 -21.21
C GLN A 239 8.59 -1.93 -19.87
N LEU A 240 8.45 -0.67 -19.43
CA LEU A 240 8.89 -0.24 -18.11
C LEU A 240 8.22 -1.04 -16.98
N ILE A 241 6.92 -1.33 -17.09
CA ILE A 241 6.21 -2.08 -16.04
C ILE A 241 6.64 -3.56 -16.03
N ASP A 242 6.84 -4.15 -17.20
CA ASP A 242 7.27 -5.55 -17.35
C ASP A 242 8.74 -5.76 -16.95
N ASP A 243 9.63 -4.88 -17.41
CA ASP A 243 11.06 -4.87 -17.05
C ASP A 243 11.24 -4.77 -15.53
N PHE A 244 10.36 -4.01 -14.87
CA PHE A 244 10.43 -3.88 -13.43
C PHE A 244 9.87 -5.11 -12.73
N SER A 245 8.97 -5.93 -13.32
CA SER A 245 8.37 -7.17 -12.75
C SER A 245 7.91 -7.07 -11.27
N MET A 246 7.95 -5.86 -10.70
CA MET A 246 7.89 -5.54 -9.28
C MET A 246 6.47 -5.14 -8.88
N VAL A 247 5.54 -5.16 -9.83
CA VAL A 247 4.14 -4.82 -9.61
C VAL A 247 3.25 -6.01 -9.94
N SER A 248 3.60 -7.19 -9.43
CA SER A 248 2.58 -8.25 -9.31
C SER A 248 1.59 -7.80 -8.24
N PHE A 249 0.34 -7.61 -8.63
CA PHE A 249 -0.70 -7.27 -7.67
C PHE A 249 -1.29 -8.53 -7.02
N LEU A 250 -1.23 -8.58 -5.70
CA LEU A 250 -2.00 -9.54 -4.92
C LEU A 250 -3.48 -9.15 -4.94
N LYS A 251 -4.36 -10.14 -4.92
CA LYS A 251 -5.80 -9.92 -4.90
C LYS A 251 -6.25 -9.92 -3.45
N LEU A 252 -6.94 -8.86 -3.05
CA LEU A 252 -7.51 -8.73 -1.73
C LEU A 252 -9.03 -8.66 -1.82
N ASP A 253 -9.68 -9.67 -1.24
CA ASP A 253 -11.07 -9.61 -0.81
C ASP A 253 -11.10 -9.61 0.72
N VAL A 254 -11.53 -8.50 1.30
CA VAL A 254 -11.55 -8.31 2.76
C VAL A 254 -12.58 -9.23 3.44
N GLN A 255 -13.56 -9.74 2.70
CA GLN A 255 -14.55 -10.68 3.24
C GLN A 255 -14.04 -12.13 3.27
N ASP A 256 -12.91 -12.41 2.60
CA ASP A 256 -12.32 -13.73 2.47
C ASP A 256 -11.08 -13.83 3.36
N GLU A 257 -11.18 -14.58 4.46
CA GLU A 257 -10.09 -14.74 5.42
C GLU A 257 -8.84 -15.37 4.79
N ASP A 258 -9.00 -16.29 3.82
CA ASP A 258 -7.88 -16.89 3.10
C ASP A 258 -7.15 -15.84 2.23
N SER A 259 -7.89 -14.88 1.66
CA SER A 259 -7.31 -13.79 0.89
C SER A 259 -6.48 -12.85 1.75
N VAL A 260 -6.95 -12.54 2.96
CA VAL A 260 -6.26 -11.70 3.93
C VAL A 260 -5.01 -12.41 4.45
N ALA A 261 -5.12 -13.70 4.78
CA ALA A 261 -4.00 -14.53 5.21
C ALA A 261 -2.90 -14.62 4.14
N ALA A 262 -3.28 -14.78 2.87
CA ALA A 262 -2.33 -14.81 1.77
C ALA A 262 -1.56 -13.48 1.63
N VAL A 263 -2.25 -12.35 1.73
CA VAL A 263 -1.60 -11.03 1.68
C VAL A 263 -0.68 -10.83 2.89
N LEU A 264 -1.11 -11.22 4.09
CA LEU A 264 -0.28 -11.16 5.30
C LEU A 264 0.98 -12.02 5.16
N SER A 265 0.88 -13.24 4.60
CA SER A 265 2.04 -14.10 4.34
C SER A 265 3.06 -13.41 3.43
N HIS A 266 2.61 -12.71 2.38
CA HIS A 266 3.50 -11.96 1.51
C HIS A 266 4.14 -10.74 2.20
N ILE A 267 3.41 -10.08 3.11
CA ILE A 267 3.96 -9.00 3.94
C ILE A 267 5.03 -9.58 4.87
N ASP A 268 4.75 -10.70 5.54
CA ASP A 268 5.67 -11.36 6.46
C ASP A 268 6.96 -11.82 5.77
N ASP A 269 6.86 -12.32 4.54
CA ASP A 269 8.01 -12.67 3.72
C ASP A 269 8.84 -11.42 3.37
N ALA A 270 8.18 -10.31 3.03
CA ALA A 270 8.84 -9.05 2.67
C ALA A 270 9.58 -8.40 3.84
N ILE A 271 9.07 -8.52 5.07
CA ILE A 271 9.73 -8.03 6.29
C ILE A 271 10.66 -9.07 6.94
N GLN A 272 10.73 -10.29 6.38
CA GLN A 272 11.50 -11.44 6.87
C GLN A 272 11.10 -11.89 8.30
N TYR A 273 9.81 -11.79 8.63
CA TYR A 273 9.30 -12.10 9.99
C TYR A 273 9.64 -13.54 10.43
N HIS A 274 9.43 -14.51 9.54
CA HIS A 274 9.60 -15.94 9.86
C HIS A 274 11.06 -16.38 9.96
N GLU A 275 11.99 -15.73 9.24
CA GLU A 275 13.41 -16.09 9.27
C GLU A 275 14.08 -15.68 10.59
N ALA A 276 13.48 -14.70 11.28
CA ALA A 276 13.96 -14.20 12.56
C ALA A 276 13.29 -14.85 13.78
N GLN A 277 12.20 -15.60 13.59
CA GLN A 277 11.60 -16.41 14.63
C GLN A 277 12.50 -17.63 14.86
N GLU A 278 13.24 -17.67 15.97
CA GLU A 278 13.95 -18.89 16.37
C GLU A 278 12.94 -20.05 16.50
N PRO A 279 13.27 -21.27 16.04
CA PRO A 279 12.40 -22.41 16.23
C PRO A 279 12.17 -22.62 17.73
N ARG A 280 10.96 -22.36 18.21
CA ARG A 280 10.57 -22.72 19.58
C ARG A 280 10.60 -24.24 19.67
N GLU A 281 11.51 -24.81 20.46
CA GLU A 281 11.57 -26.24 20.67
C GLU A 281 10.23 -26.75 21.23
N PRO A 282 9.72 -27.93 20.82
CA PRO A 282 8.38 -28.40 21.23
C PRO A 282 8.22 -28.78 22.72
N SER A 283 9.04 -28.28 23.64
CA SER A 283 9.09 -28.77 25.04
C SER A 283 9.07 -27.68 26.12
N ASP A 284 8.27 -26.64 25.95
CA ASP A 284 7.72 -25.86 27.08
C ASP A 284 6.23 -26.15 27.31
N ALA A 285 5.76 -27.30 26.81
CA ALA A 285 4.46 -27.86 27.17
C ALA A 285 4.57 -28.50 28.57
N GLN A 286 4.27 -27.70 29.59
CA GLN A 286 3.76 -28.15 30.89
C GLN A 286 4.64 -29.17 31.64
N GLU A 287 5.58 -28.69 32.45
CA GLU A 287 5.78 -29.33 33.75
C GLU A 287 4.52 -29.04 34.59
N VAL A 288 3.51 -29.91 34.44
CA VAL A 288 2.46 -30.03 35.46
C VAL A 288 3.13 -30.65 36.67
N ASP A 289 3.45 -29.81 37.65
CA ASP A 289 3.91 -30.24 38.96
C ASP A 289 2.79 -31.06 39.61
N TYR A 290 2.97 -32.39 39.68
CA TYR A 290 2.09 -33.28 40.43
C TYR A 290 2.62 -33.40 41.87
N GLU A 291 2.61 -32.31 42.62
CA GLU A 291 2.74 -32.33 44.09
C GLU A 291 1.57 -31.56 44.72
N ASP A 292 0.46 -32.29 44.93
CA ASP A 292 -0.36 -32.41 46.16
C ASP A 292 -1.80 -32.87 45.85
#